data_AF-A0A1C5UY59-F1
#
_entry.id   AF-A0A1C5UY59-F1
#
_cell.length_a   1.000
_cell.length_b   1.000
_cell.length_c   1.000
_cell.angle_alpha   90.00
_cell.angle_beta   90.00
_cell.angle_gamma   90.00
#
_symmetry.space_group_name_H-M   'P 1'
#
loop_
_entity.id
_entity.type
_entity.pdbx_description
1 polymer ?
#
loop_
_entity_poly.entity_id
_entity_poly.type
_entity_poly.pdbx_seq_one_letter_code
_entity_poly.pdbx_strand_id
1 'polypeptide(L)'
;MEWRAASPTDYCADLSVALHYYNAEDKWTDDRSLLGLGYEKLLTGCKQAAESRWPRQCSAIRTCLDRLAEYEAAGSEDLDAVSGCFGELMAELFDYRQDHWSPELRSIGFHLGKFIYLLDAYDDLEHDQRKGAYNPLKALSQQPGYEEEMKEIFELLLAQCAQSFERLPCVEDADLLRNILYSGVWLKYNCKTAKQARSRG
;
A
#
# COMPACT_ATOMS: atom_id res chain seq x y z
N MET A 1 -0.48 -3.49 35.51
CA MET A 1 0.14 -2.19 35.15
C MET A 1 1.27 -2.49 34.16
N GLU A 2 0.90 -2.88 32.92
CA GLU A 2 1.85 -3.19 31.83
C GLU A 2 2.01 -1.96 30.95
N TRP A 3 3.00 -1.14 31.26
CA TRP A 3 3.29 0.12 30.57
C TRP A 3 4.41 -0.04 29.53
N ARG A 4 4.78 -1.27 29.16
CA ARG A 4 5.45 -1.53 27.88
C ARG A 4 4.39 -1.60 26.77
N ALA A 5 3.61 -0.54 26.64
CA ALA A 5 2.95 -0.25 25.37
C ALA A 5 4.06 -0.17 24.33
N ALA A 6 4.04 -1.08 23.34
CA ALA A 6 4.96 -1.03 22.23
C ALA A 6 4.96 0.39 21.66
N SER A 7 6.13 0.99 21.51
CA SER A 7 6.21 2.33 20.92
C SER A 7 5.62 2.29 19.50
N PRO A 8 5.11 3.41 18.95
CA PRO A 8 4.73 3.47 17.54
C PRO A 8 5.85 2.95 16.60
N THR A 9 7.11 3.12 16.99
CA THR A 9 8.28 2.56 16.29
C THR A 9 8.30 1.03 16.31
N ASP A 10 8.07 0.40 17.46
CA ASP A 10 8.00 -1.07 17.56
C ASP A 10 6.82 -1.62 16.75
N TYR A 11 5.68 -0.93 16.78
CA TYR A 11 4.52 -1.28 15.97
C TYR A 11 4.84 -1.25 14.48
N CYS A 12 5.42 -0.15 13.98
CA CYS A 12 5.82 -0.04 12.58
C CYS A 12 6.87 -1.08 12.19
N ALA A 13 7.83 -1.39 13.06
CA ALA A 13 8.86 -2.39 12.81
C ALA A 13 8.25 -3.80 12.71
N ASP A 14 7.41 -4.20 13.67
CA ASP A 14 6.76 -5.51 13.68
C ASP A 14 5.87 -5.69 12.45
N LEU A 15 5.07 -4.68 12.09
CA LEU A 15 4.18 -4.76 10.94
C LEU A 15 4.93 -4.76 9.61
N SER A 16 6.03 -4.00 9.50
CA SER A 16 6.88 -4.05 8.30
C SER A 16 7.45 -5.44 8.11
N VAL A 17 7.92 -6.09 9.18
CA VAL A 17 8.41 -7.47 9.13
C VAL A 17 7.30 -8.44 8.76
N ALA A 18 6.11 -8.31 9.37
CA ALA A 18 4.97 -9.17 9.07
C ALA A 18 4.54 -9.04 7.60
N LEU A 19 4.40 -7.83 7.07
CA LEU A 19 4.02 -7.58 5.68
C LEU A 19 5.06 -8.16 4.70
N HIS A 20 6.35 -7.94 4.94
CA HIS A 20 7.40 -8.50 4.08
C HIS A 20 7.45 -10.04 4.15
N TYR A 21 7.21 -10.61 5.33
CA TYR A 21 7.14 -12.06 5.49
C TYR A 21 5.98 -12.64 4.68
N TYR A 22 4.76 -12.13 4.87
CA TYR A 22 3.59 -12.67 4.17
C TYR A 22 3.68 -12.48 2.65
N ASN A 23 4.19 -11.33 2.18
CA ASN A 23 4.44 -11.11 0.75
C ASN A 23 5.47 -12.10 0.17
N ALA A 24 6.49 -12.49 0.96
CA ALA A 24 7.48 -13.47 0.52
C ALA A 24 6.92 -14.91 0.54
N GLU A 25 6.12 -15.24 1.56
CA GLU A 25 5.45 -16.54 1.69
C GLU A 25 4.46 -16.79 0.55
N ASP A 26 3.69 -15.78 0.18
CA ASP A 26 2.76 -15.81 -0.95
C ASP A 26 3.50 -16.07 -2.27
N LYS A 27 4.54 -15.27 -2.56
CA LYS A 27 5.40 -15.46 -3.75
C LYS A 27 6.11 -16.81 -3.77
N TRP A 28 6.51 -17.37 -2.63
CA TRP A 28 7.13 -18.70 -2.57
C TRP A 28 6.14 -19.82 -2.86
N THR A 29 4.91 -19.68 -2.38
CA THR A 29 3.84 -20.65 -2.63
C THR A 29 3.49 -20.70 -4.11
N ASP A 30 3.52 -19.54 -4.79
CA ASP A 30 3.20 -19.42 -6.21
C ASP A 30 4.38 -19.78 -7.16
N ASP A 31 5.61 -19.35 -6.86
CA ASP A 31 6.74 -19.41 -7.82
C ASP A 31 7.66 -20.66 -7.63
N ARG A 32 7.40 -21.51 -6.63
CA ARG A 32 8.15 -22.76 -6.32
C ARG A 32 9.69 -22.66 -6.38
N SER A 33 10.29 -21.48 -6.14
CA SER A 33 11.73 -21.30 -6.30
C SER A 33 12.53 -21.68 -5.04
N LEU A 34 13.54 -22.54 -5.24
CA LEU A 34 14.35 -23.24 -4.23
C LEU A 34 15.47 -22.37 -3.58
N LEU A 35 15.13 -21.20 -3.02
CA LEU A 35 16.13 -20.35 -2.33
C LEU A 35 15.75 -19.93 -0.89
N GLY A 36 14.77 -20.59 -0.26
CA GLY A 36 14.15 -20.08 0.98
C GLY A 36 14.56 -20.68 2.34
N LEU A 37 15.30 -21.79 2.40
CA LEU A 37 15.42 -22.57 3.66
C LEU A 37 16.15 -21.85 4.83
N GLY A 38 16.99 -20.86 4.55
CA GLY A 38 17.69 -20.08 5.59
C GLY A 38 16.94 -18.85 6.08
N TYR A 39 16.07 -18.29 5.23
CA TYR A 39 15.37 -17.02 5.48
C TYR A 39 14.06 -17.25 6.26
N GLU A 40 13.40 -18.40 6.02
CA GLU A 40 12.21 -18.82 6.76
C GLU A 40 12.45 -18.84 8.28
N LYS A 41 13.48 -19.54 8.77
CA LYS A 41 13.68 -19.72 10.22
C LYS A 41 13.94 -18.43 10.99
N LEU A 42 14.59 -17.43 10.37
CA LEU A 42 14.87 -16.16 11.02
C LEU A 42 13.60 -15.31 11.15
N LEU A 43 12.73 -15.34 10.12
CA LEU A 43 11.52 -14.55 10.09
C LEU A 43 10.32 -15.24 10.74
N THR A 44 10.27 -16.57 10.83
CA THR A 44 9.18 -17.28 11.54
C THR A 44 9.09 -16.84 13.00
N GLY A 45 10.24 -16.61 13.66
CA GLY A 45 10.27 -16.10 15.05
C GLY A 45 9.71 -14.68 15.17
N CYS A 46 10.10 -13.78 14.27
CA CYS A 46 9.58 -12.41 14.22
C CYS A 46 8.09 -12.38 13.85
N LYS A 47 7.65 -13.27 12.95
CA LYS A 47 6.24 -13.44 12.55
C LYS A 47 5.39 -13.90 13.72
N GLN A 48 5.83 -14.92 14.46
CA GLN A 48 5.11 -15.40 15.65
C GLN A 48 5.00 -14.31 16.72
N ALA A 49 6.07 -13.53 16.91
CA ALA A 49 6.05 -12.38 17.81
C ALA A 49 5.07 -11.29 17.34
N ALA A 50 5.07 -10.96 16.04
CA ALA A 50 4.15 -9.98 15.46
C ALA A 50 2.69 -10.46 15.51
N GLU A 51 2.40 -11.73 15.20
CA GLU A 51 1.05 -12.31 15.32
C GLU A 51 0.56 -12.35 16.76
N SER A 52 1.44 -12.64 17.71
CA SER A 52 1.11 -12.62 19.14
C SER A 52 0.78 -11.22 19.64
N ARG A 53 1.52 -10.20 19.15
CA ARG A 53 1.36 -8.81 19.61
C ARG A 53 0.25 -8.08 18.88
N TRP A 54 0.08 -8.35 17.58
CA TRP A 54 -0.77 -7.62 16.64
C TRP A 54 -1.64 -8.57 15.80
N PRO A 55 -2.46 -9.43 16.43
CA PRO A 55 -3.22 -10.46 15.72
C PRO A 55 -4.22 -9.86 14.72
N ARG A 56 -4.84 -8.72 15.04
CA ARG A 56 -5.79 -8.03 14.16
C ARG A 56 -5.11 -7.61 12.85
N GLN A 57 -3.97 -6.91 12.96
CA GLN A 57 -3.23 -6.41 11.83
C GLN A 57 -2.64 -7.53 10.97
N CYS A 58 -2.08 -8.57 11.60
CA CYS A 58 -1.59 -9.74 10.88
C CYS A 58 -2.72 -10.46 10.14
N SER A 59 -3.91 -10.55 10.73
CA SER A 59 -5.09 -11.09 10.05
C SER A 59 -5.50 -10.23 8.85
N ALA A 60 -5.51 -8.91 9.01
CA ALA A 60 -5.83 -7.99 7.93
C ALA A 60 -4.84 -8.11 6.75
N ILE A 61 -3.54 -8.25 7.03
CA ILE A 61 -2.52 -8.47 6.00
C ILE A 61 -2.83 -9.74 5.20
N ARG A 62 -3.04 -10.87 5.87
CA ARG A 62 -3.33 -12.15 5.20
C ARG A 62 -4.60 -12.07 4.35
N THR A 63 -5.70 -11.59 4.92
CA THR A 63 -6.96 -11.45 4.19
C THR A 63 -6.84 -10.53 2.98
N CYS A 64 -6.05 -9.46 3.07
CA CYS A 64 -5.77 -8.60 1.94
C CYS A 64 -4.98 -9.32 0.84
N LEU A 65 -3.94 -10.07 1.21
CA LEU A 65 -3.13 -10.81 0.24
C LEU A 65 -3.94 -11.91 -0.45
N ASP A 66 -4.70 -12.69 0.32
CA ASP A 66 -5.60 -13.72 -0.23
C ASP A 66 -6.57 -13.12 -1.26
N ARG A 67 -7.19 -11.97 -0.94
CA ARG A 67 -8.10 -11.27 -1.86
C ARG A 67 -7.39 -10.69 -3.08
N LEU A 68 -6.18 -10.16 -2.92
CA LEU A 68 -5.39 -9.67 -4.06
C LEU A 68 -5.02 -10.82 -5.02
N ALA A 69 -4.65 -11.98 -4.49
CA ALA A 69 -4.41 -13.18 -5.28
C ALA A 69 -5.69 -13.64 -6.01
N GLU A 70 -6.86 -13.58 -5.38
CA GLU A 70 -8.15 -13.86 -6.03
C GLU A 70 -8.43 -12.88 -7.19
N TYR A 71 -8.17 -11.58 -6.99
CA TYR A 71 -8.34 -10.57 -8.06
C TYR A 71 -7.37 -10.78 -9.22
N GLU A 72 -6.11 -11.13 -8.93
CA GLU A 72 -5.10 -11.46 -9.94
C GLU A 72 -5.49 -12.71 -10.73
N ALA A 73 -5.89 -13.79 -10.05
CA ALA A 73 -6.33 -15.03 -10.69
C ALA A 73 -7.60 -14.83 -11.54
N ALA A 74 -8.50 -13.93 -11.12
CA ALA A 74 -9.68 -13.54 -11.89
C ALA A 74 -9.37 -12.58 -13.04
N GLY A 75 -8.16 -12.00 -13.10
CA GLY A 75 -7.81 -10.95 -14.05
C GLY A 75 -8.67 -9.70 -13.89
N SER A 76 -9.03 -9.36 -12.64
CA SER A 76 -9.93 -8.23 -12.35
C SER A 76 -9.31 -6.90 -12.80
N GLU A 77 -10.07 -6.09 -13.54
CA GLU A 77 -9.67 -4.74 -13.95
C GLU A 77 -10.47 -3.65 -13.20
N ASP A 78 -11.24 -4.05 -12.18
CA ASP A 78 -11.95 -3.11 -11.30
C ASP A 78 -10.95 -2.43 -10.35
N LEU A 79 -10.47 -1.27 -10.76
CA LEU A 79 -9.48 -0.50 -10.01
C LEU A 79 -9.94 -0.17 -8.60
N ASP A 80 -11.21 0.13 -8.40
CA ASP A 80 -11.74 0.49 -7.09
C ASP A 80 -11.79 -0.70 -6.16
N ALA A 81 -12.19 -1.88 -6.65
CA ALA A 81 -12.20 -3.11 -5.87
C ALA A 81 -10.79 -3.57 -5.48
N VAL A 82 -9.87 -3.61 -6.45
CA VAL A 82 -8.52 -4.14 -6.23
C VAL A 82 -7.70 -3.18 -5.38
N SER A 83 -7.68 -1.88 -5.71
CA SER A 83 -6.98 -0.90 -4.88
C SER A 83 -7.66 -0.69 -3.53
N GLY A 84 -9.00 -0.81 -3.47
CA GLY A 84 -9.79 -0.73 -2.25
C GLY A 84 -9.43 -1.82 -1.24
N CYS A 85 -9.13 -3.04 -1.71
CA CYS A 85 -8.64 -4.12 -0.86
C CYS A 85 -7.36 -3.73 -0.11
N PHE A 86 -6.39 -3.16 -0.82
CA PHE A 86 -5.16 -2.66 -0.20
C PHE A 86 -5.40 -1.42 0.66
N GLY A 87 -6.35 -0.56 0.27
CA GLY A 87 -6.84 0.54 1.09
C GLY A 87 -7.39 0.06 2.45
N GLU A 88 -8.22 -0.98 2.46
CA GLU A 88 -8.78 -1.55 3.69
C GLU A 88 -7.68 -2.07 4.62
N LEU A 89 -6.67 -2.75 4.07
CA LEU A 89 -5.48 -3.14 4.83
C LEU A 89 -4.82 -1.92 5.48
N MET A 90 -4.49 -0.91 4.68
CA MET A 90 -3.80 0.28 5.17
C MET A 90 -4.62 1.03 6.22
N ALA A 91 -5.95 1.05 6.09
CA ALA A 91 -6.86 1.59 7.10
C ALA A 91 -6.75 0.84 8.44
N GLU A 92 -6.69 -0.50 8.41
CA GLU A 92 -6.49 -1.31 9.62
C GLU A 92 -5.13 -1.07 10.29
N LEU A 93 -4.08 -0.87 9.48
CA LEU A 93 -2.73 -0.61 9.99
C LEU A 93 -2.60 0.79 10.60
N PHE A 94 -3.23 1.80 9.99
CA PHE A 94 -3.26 3.17 10.49
C PHE A 94 -4.08 3.32 11.78
N ASP A 95 -5.12 2.50 11.94
CA ASP A 95 -5.96 2.45 13.14
C ASP A 95 -5.25 1.72 14.30
N TYR A 96 -4.10 2.22 14.74
CA TYR A 96 -3.26 1.56 15.74
C TYR A 96 -3.95 1.47 17.12
N ARG A 97 -4.52 2.58 17.60
CA ARG A 97 -5.04 2.71 18.97
C ARG A 97 -6.55 2.50 19.12
N GLN A 98 -7.31 2.52 18.03
CA GLN A 98 -8.78 2.43 18.05
C GLN A 98 -9.44 3.44 19.00
N ASP A 99 -9.04 4.72 18.91
CA ASP A 99 -9.56 5.81 19.72
C ASP A 99 -10.48 6.76 18.92
N HIS A 100 -10.72 7.97 19.44
CA HIS A 100 -11.57 8.95 18.78
C HIS A 100 -11.12 9.30 17.35
N TRP A 101 -9.83 9.16 17.04
CA TRP A 101 -9.25 9.49 15.73
C TRP A 101 -9.30 8.34 14.73
N SER A 102 -9.80 7.17 15.14
CA SER A 102 -9.91 5.99 14.26
C SER A 102 -10.60 6.31 12.93
N PRO A 103 -11.73 7.03 12.87
CA PRO A 103 -12.39 7.32 11.59
C PRO A 103 -11.48 8.10 10.63
N GLU A 104 -10.80 9.13 11.13
CA GLU A 104 -9.86 9.94 10.36
C GLU A 104 -8.62 9.14 9.95
N LEU A 105 -8.01 8.38 10.87
CA LEU A 105 -6.83 7.55 10.60
C LEU A 105 -7.12 6.45 9.58
N ARG A 106 -8.26 5.78 9.70
CA ARG A 106 -8.71 4.78 8.74
C ARG A 106 -8.96 5.40 7.38
N SER A 107 -9.57 6.59 7.33
CA SER A 107 -9.79 7.31 6.07
C SER A 107 -8.45 7.68 5.41
N ILE A 108 -7.47 8.19 6.17
CA ILE A 108 -6.12 8.46 5.65
C ILE A 108 -5.49 7.18 5.10
N GLY A 109 -5.47 6.11 5.91
CA GLY A 109 -4.90 4.82 5.51
C GLY A 109 -5.57 4.26 4.26
N PHE A 110 -6.90 4.33 4.16
CA PHE A 110 -7.66 3.83 3.02
C PHE A 110 -7.27 4.52 1.71
N HIS A 111 -7.37 5.85 1.66
CA HIS A 111 -7.10 6.60 0.44
C HIS A 111 -5.60 6.57 0.07
N LEU A 112 -4.72 6.64 1.07
CA LEU A 112 -3.28 6.52 0.85
C LEU A 112 -2.90 5.12 0.36
N GLY A 113 -3.54 4.07 0.89
CA GLY A 113 -3.36 2.70 0.44
C GLY A 113 -3.76 2.52 -1.02
N LYS A 114 -4.97 2.96 -1.40
CA LYS A 114 -5.40 2.97 -2.81
C LYS A 114 -4.39 3.69 -3.70
N PHE A 115 -3.93 4.85 -3.26
CA PHE A 115 -2.94 5.65 -3.98
C PHE A 115 -1.63 4.89 -4.19
N ILE A 116 -1.08 4.28 -3.14
CA ILE A 116 0.18 3.52 -3.21
C ILE A 116 0.04 2.33 -4.15
N TYR A 117 -1.05 1.57 -4.04
CA TYR A 117 -1.30 0.40 -4.88
C TYR A 117 -1.37 0.78 -6.37
N LEU A 118 -2.15 1.81 -6.70
CA LEU A 118 -2.30 2.27 -8.08
C LEU A 118 -1.03 2.93 -8.62
N LEU A 119 -0.27 3.63 -7.78
CA LEU A 119 1.02 4.20 -8.17
C LEU A 119 2.03 3.09 -8.51
N ASP A 120 2.04 2.00 -7.76
CA ASP A 120 2.90 0.83 -8.02
C ASP A 120 2.51 0.16 -9.35
N ALA A 121 1.22 -0.12 -9.54
CA ALA A 121 0.70 -0.66 -10.80
C ALA A 121 0.98 0.27 -12.00
N TYR A 122 0.85 1.58 -11.83
CA TYR A 122 1.20 2.58 -12.84
C TYR A 122 2.70 2.54 -13.12
N ASP A 123 3.50 2.37 -12.06
CA ASP A 123 4.94 2.43 -12.17
C ASP A 123 5.54 1.22 -12.89
N ASP A 124 4.95 0.04 -12.67
CA ASP A 124 5.39 -1.26 -13.19
C ASP A 124 4.65 -1.70 -14.46
N LEU A 125 3.66 -0.94 -14.93
CA LEU A 125 2.83 -1.26 -16.11
C LEU A 125 3.63 -1.76 -17.33
N GLU A 126 4.68 -1.03 -17.72
CA GLU A 126 5.50 -1.39 -18.88
C GLU A 126 6.27 -2.70 -18.65
N HIS A 127 6.72 -2.94 -17.42
CA HIS A 127 7.42 -4.15 -17.04
C HIS A 127 6.48 -5.38 -17.04
N ASP A 128 5.29 -5.23 -16.46
CA ASP A 128 4.30 -6.30 -16.35
C ASP A 128 3.77 -6.70 -17.72
N GLN A 129 3.49 -5.71 -18.59
CA GLN A 129 3.08 -5.97 -19.98
C GLN A 129 4.13 -6.77 -20.75
N ARG A 130 5.42 -6.47 -20.57
CA ARG A 130 6.52 -7.21 -21.24
C ARG A 130 6.65 -8.64 -20.73
N LYS A 131 6.40 -8.87 -19.44
CA LYS A 131 6.45 -10.19 -18.81
C LYS A 131 5.17 -11.01 -18.97
N GLY A 132 4.08 -10.38 -19.42
CA GLY A 132 2.76 -10.99 -19.42
C GLY A 132 2.18 -11.18 -18.02
N ALA A 133 2.69 -10.45 -17.03
CA ALA A 133 2.18 -10.47 -15.66
C ALA A 133 0.84 -9.71 -15.57
N TYR A 134 0.08 -9.99 -14.52
CA TYR A 134 -1.14 -9.27 -14.22
C TYR A 134 -0.82 -7.81 -13.85
N ASN A 135 -1.60 -6.88 -14.41
CA ASN A 135 -1.59 -5.49 -14.00
C ASN A 135 -2.99 -4.91 -14.22
N PRO A 136 -3.64 -4.35 -13.20
CA PRO A 136 -5.03 -3.89 -13.29
C PRO A 136 -5.21 -2.70 -14.25
N LEU A 137 -4.15 -1.96 -14.57
CA LEU A 137 -4.19 -0.81 -15.48
C LEU A 137 -4.02 -1.21 -16.96
N LYS A 138 -3.86 -2.51 -17.26
CA LYS A 138 -3.55 -2.98 -18.62
C LYS A 138 -4.59 -2.53 -19.65
N ALA A 139 -5.88 -2.73 -19.41
CA ALA A 139 -6.93 -2.28 -20.33
C ALA A 139 -7.06 -0.75 -20.34
N LEU A 140 -7.01 -0.11 -19.16
CA LEU A 140 -7.13 1.35 -19.06
C LEU A 140 -6.02 2.07 -19.83
N SER A 141 -4.79 1.54 -19.80
CA SER A 141 -3.64 2.10 -20.51
C SER A 141 -3.76 2.15 -22.03
N GLN A 142 -4.71 1.42 -22.60
CA GLN A 142 -4.98 1.41 -24.05
C GLN A 142 -6.02 2.47 -24.46
N GLN A 143 -6.71 3.07 -23.49
CA GLN A 143 -7.75 4.05 -23.75
C GLN A 143 -7.14 5.45 -23.99
N PRO A 144 -7.70 6.25 -24.91
CA PRO A 144 -7.34 7.66 -25.03
C PRO A 144 -7.65 8.39 -23.72
N GLY A 145 -6.70 9.17 -23.21
CA GLY A 145 -6.88 9.93 -21.97
C GLY A 145 -6.42 9.22 -20.68
N TYR A 146 -5.79 8.04 -20.80
CA TYR A 146 -5.25 7.28 -19.66
C TYR A 146 -4.43 8.13 -18.68
N GLU A 147 -3.52 8.96 -19.18
CA GLU A 147 -2.65 9.79 -18.34
C GLU A 147 -3.44 10.86 -17.58
N GLU A 148 -4.42 11.49 -18.23
CA GLU A 148 -5.32 12.44 -17.58
C GLU A 148 -6.20 11.75 -16.52
N GLU A 149 -6.76 10.59 -16.83
CA GLU A 149 -7.60 9.83 -15.91
C GLU A 149 -6.83 9.36 -14.67
N MET A 150 -5.61 8.83 -14.84
CA MET A 150 -4.75 8.46 -13.72
C MET A 150 -4.38 9.66 -12.86
N LYS A 151 -4.12 10.83 -13.48
CA LYS A 151 -3.88 12.07 -12.74
C LYS A 151 -5.08 12.44 -11.87
N GLU A 152 -6.28 12.40 -12.43
CA GLU A 152 -7.52 12.73 -11.70
C GLU A 152 -7.77 11.76 -10.54
N ILE A 153 -7.54 10.47 -10.74
CA ILE A 153 -7.65 9.45 -9.68
C ILE A 153 -6.64 9.74 -8.55
N PHE A 154 -5.38 10.02 -8.89
CA PHE A 154 -4.35 10.35 -7.90
C PHE A 154 -4.67 11.64 -7.15
N GLU A 155 -5.12 12.68 -7.85
CA GLU A 155 -5.57 13.94 -7.24
C GLU A 155 -6.70 13.71 -6.23
N LEU A 156 -7.71 12.93 -6.62
CA LEU A 156 -8.85 12.63 -5.77
C LEU A 156 -8.44 11.89 -4.50
N LEU A 157 -7.64 10.83 -4.62
CA LEU A 157 -7.20 10.03 -3.47
C LEU A 157 -6.36 10.86 -2.49
N LEU A 158 -5.46 11.68 -3.01
CA LEU A 158 -4.63 12.55 -2.18
C LEU A 158 -5.44 13.68 -1.54
N ALA A 159 -6.42 14.24 -2.24
CA ALA A 159 -7.32 15.24 -1.67
C ALA A 159 -8.15 14.66 -0.52
N GLN A 160 -8.64 13.42 -0.64
CA GLN A 160 -9.37 12.72 0.44
C GLN A 160 -8.47 12.42 1.65
N CYS A 161 -7.23 12.00 1.39
CA CYS A 161 -6.22 11.81 2.42
C CYS A 161 -5.92 13.13 3.16
N ALA A 162 -5.65 14.21 2.42
CA ALA A 162 -5.39 15.53 2.96
C ALA A 162 -6.56 16.10 3.78
N GLN A 163 -7.79 15.95 3.27
CA GLN A 163 -8.99 16.38 4.00
C GLN A 163 -9.12 15.67 5.35
N SER A 164 -8.82 14.38 5.41
CA SER A 164 -8.87 13.59 6.63
C SER A 164 -7.73 13.98 7.59
N PHE A 165 -6.54 14.25 7.03
CA PHE A 165 -5.37 14.69 7.79
C PHE A 165 -5.58 16.05 8.47
N GLU A 166 -6.15 17.05 7.78
CA GLU A 166 -6.39 18.39 8.36
C GLU A 166 -7.44 18.39 9.49
N ARG A 167 -8.17 17.30 9.69
CA ARG A 167 -9.10 17.11 10.83
C ARG A 167 -8.39 16.58 12.08
N LEU A 168 -7.17 16.08 11.96
CA LEU A 168 -6.38 15.62 13.10
C LEU A 168 -5.70 16.81 13.79
N PRO A 169 -5.65 16.84 15.14
CA PRO A 169 -4.98 17.88 15.89
C PRO A 169 -3.46 17.61 15.91
N CYS A 170 -2.83 17.64 14.75
CA CYS A 170 -1.39 17.48 14.61
C CYS A 170 -0.67 18.72 15.16
N VAL A 171 0.03 18.56 16.28
CA VAL A 171 0.79 19.64 16.94
C VAL A 171 2.26 19.61 16.53
N GLU A 172 2.82 18.42 16.31
CA GLU A 172 4.21 18.18 15.92
C GLU A 172 4.27 17.65 14.49
N ASP A 173 5.33 18.01 13.76
CA ASP A 173 5.66 17.54 12.40
C ASP A 173 4.56 17.70 11.35
N ALA A 174 3.54 18.51 11.61
CA ALA A 174 2.43 18.75 10.68
C ALA A 174 2.94 19.24 9.32
N ASP A 175 3.94 20.13 9.29
CA ASP A 175 4.52 20.63 8.04
C ASP A 175 5.31 19.57 7.29
N LEU A 176 5.97 18.64 7.99
CA LEU A 176 6.63 17.50 7.35
C LEU A 176 5.59 16.55 6.73
N LEU A 177 4.52 16.23 7.45
CA LEU A 177 3.44 15.37 6.95
C LEU A 177 2.71 16.03 5.77
N ARG A 178 2.47 17.34 5.83
CA ARG A 178 1.98 18.14 4.71
C ARG A 178 2.94 18.08 3.53
N ASN A 179 4.24 18.22 3.74
CA ASN A 179 5.22 18.12 2.66
C ASN A 179 5.24 16.72 2.03
N ILE A 180 5.09 15.66 2.82
CA ILE A 180 4.99 14.29 2.29
C ILE A 180 3.73 14.15 1.43
N LEU A 181 2.57 14.54 1.94
CA LEU A 181 1.27 14.41 1.25
C LEU A 181 1.16 15.33 0.03
N TYR A 182 1.58 16.59 0.13
CA TYR A 182 1.39 17.60 -0.90
C TYR A 182 2.56 17.75 -1.87
N SER A 183 3.79 17.41 -1.48
CA SER A 183 4.98 17.62 -2.34
C SER A 183 5.69 16.31 -2.70
N GLY A 184 5.84 15.38 -1.74
CA GLY A 184 6.55 14.12 -1.94
C GLY A 184 5.86 13.21 -2.96
N VAL A 185 4.53 13.16 -2.92
CA VAL A 185 3.74 12.33 -3.82
C VAL A 185 3.77 12.84 -5.27
N TRP A 186 3.62 14.15 -5.46
CA TRP A 186 3.64 14.80 -6.77
C TRP A 186 5.00 14.76 -7.46
N LEU A 187 6.10 14.65 -6.69
CA LEU A 187 7.45 14.57 -7.25
C LEU A 187 7.64 13.30 -8.09
N LYS A 188 7.10 12.15 -7.66
CA LYS A 188 7.27 10.87 -8.36
C LYS A 188 6.49 10.84 -9.68
N TYR A 189 5.24 11.33 -9.66
CA TYR A 189 4.39 11.48 -10.86
C TYR A 189 5.04 12.43 -11.88
N ASN A 190 5.37 13.65 -11.46
CA ASN A 190 5.96 14.67 -12.33
C ASN A 190 7.34 14.26 -12.89
N CYS A 191 8.16 13.50 -12.15
CA CYS A 191 9.44 12.99 -12.65
C CYS A 191 9.27 11.97 -13.79
N LYS A 192 8.23 11.12 -13.77
CA LYS A 192 7.98 10.17 -14.85
C LYS A 192 7.46 10.87 -16.11
N THR A 193 6.50 11.78 -15.97
CA THR A 193 5.98 12.58 -17.09
C THR A 193 7.10 13.41 -17.73
N ALA A 194 7.98 14.02 -16.92
CA ALA A 194 9.12 14.78 -17.42
C ALA A 194 10.18 13.92 -18.15
N LYS A 195 10.39 12.67 -17.71
CA LYS A 195 11.30 11.73 -18.39
C LYS A 195 10.70 11.23 -19.73
N GLN A 196 9.42 10.91 -19.75
CA GLN A 196 8.73 10.48 -20.98
C GLN A 196 8.64 11.62 -22.02
N ALA A 197 8.39 12.85 -21.58
CA ALA A 197 8.42 14.04 -22.43
C ALA A 197 9.81 14.30 -23.05
N ARG A 198 10.89 14.03 -22.32
CA ARG A 198 12.28 14.15 -22.83
C ARG A 198 12.70 13.01 -23.75
N SER A 199 12.07 11.84 -23.68
CA SER A 199 12.34 10.72 -24.60
C SER A 199 11.53 10.76 -25.90
N ARG A 200 10.51 11.63 -25.98
CA ARG A 200 9.64 11.81 -27.14
C ARG A 200 9.96 13.06 -27.97
N GLY A 201 10.96 13.85 -27.58
CA GLY A 201 11.50 14.98 -28.33
C GLY A 201 12.91 14.71 -28.81
#